data_AF-A0A8T4Z1P5-F1
#
_entry.id   AF-A0A8T4Z1P5-F1
#
_cell.length_a   1.000
_cell.length_b   1.000
_cell.length_c   1.000
_cell.angle_alpha   90.00
_cell.angle_beta   90.00
_cell.angle_gamma   90.00
#
_symmetry.space_group_name_H-M   'P 1'
#
loop_
_entity.id
_entity.type
_entity.pdbx_description
1 polymer ?
#
loop_
_entity_poly.entity_id
_entity_poly.type
_entity_poly.pdbx_seq_one_letter_code
_entity_poly.pdbx_strand_id
1 'polypeptide(L)'
;MKVEPLSLLCILLVVTSTLFLYSIDPVSPQGFTHSVFVEVFSSTWSEPCRKEQSLIRNIYQNRGHIVHFVVYHLQDIWSTVDSVKRATELEFNFVPSHAYDGGYSKVSGAIIEWSEIESVGSRTVHLVELTITKSINGSTLSAQVKVTERNGYSFNGEVAAYVVENDIELEGIRWYHVYRGTVLRQGIFLRPNSYVVINGNWTIPPDVNSENVEVVAIVTDRNTFGKYGSYVVQSACDKDSSAAIPEFRTILPTQIIAILTLLCIIKRSRSRVTYGAR
;
A
#
# COMPACT_ATOMS: atom_id res chain seq x y z
N MET A 1 -10.40 34.96 -38.28
CA MET A 1 -9.70 35.16 -36.99
C MET A 1 -8.42 34.34 -36.99
N LYS A 2 -7.24 34.98 -36.98
CA LYS A 2 -5.96 34.27 -36.80
C LYS A 2 -5.74 34.11 -35.30
N VAL A 3 -5.79 32.89 -34.81
CA VAL A 3 -5.41 32.59 -33.42
C VAL A 3 -3.89 32.66 -33.36
N GLU A 4 -3.34 33.51 -32.49
CA GLU A 4 -1.90 33.61 -32.33
C GLU A 4 -1.34 32.29 -31.76
N PRO A 5 -0.16 31.83 -32.23
CA PRO A 5 0.43 30.57 -31.78
C PRO A 5 0.68 30.54 -30.27
N LEU A 6 0.85 31.71 -29.64
CA LEU A 6 0.99 31.84 -28.18
C LEU A 6 -0.31 31.52 -27.42
N SER A 7 -1.47 31.84 -28.00
CA SER A 7 -2.79 31.54 -27.42
C SER A 7 -3.05 30.04 -27.38
N LEU A 8 -2.65 29.35 -28.46
CA LEU A 8 -2.79 27.90 -28.59
C LEU A 8 -1.93 27.15 -27.57
N LEU A 9 -0.70 27.61 -27.33
CA LEU A 9 0.21 27.04 -26.33
C LEU A 9 -0.32 27.20 -24.91
N CYS A 10 -0.90 28.36 -24.56
CA CYS A 10 -1.51 28.58 -23.25
C CYS A 10 -2.72 27.67 -23.02
N ILE A 11 -3.58 27.50 -24.04
CA ILE A 11 -4.73 26.59 -23.94
C ILE A 11 -4.24 25.15 -23.77
N LEU A 12 -3.24 24.72 -24.55
CA LEU A 12 -2.66 23.38 -24.43
C LEU A 12 -2.08 23.14 -23.04
N LEU A 13 -1.32 24.09 -22.48
CA LEU A 13 -0.79 24.03 -21.13
C LEU A 13 -1.89 23.92 -20.07
N VAL A 14 -2.97 24.70 -20.19
CA VAL A 14 -4.11 24.63 -19.26
C VAL A 14 -4.80 23.27 -19.36
N VAL A 15 -5.05 22.77 -20.57
CA VAL A 15 -5.68 21.46 -20.77
C VAL A 15 -4.82 20.33 -20.23
N THR A 16 -3.51 20.32 -20.50
CA THR A 16 -2.59 19.32 -19.93
C THR A 16 -2.49 19.42 -18.41
N SER A 17 -2.55 20.63 -17.85
CA SER A 17 -2.55 20.84 -16.40
C SER A 17 -3.84 20.30 -15.76
N THR A 18 -4.99 20.55 -16.37
CA THR A 18 -6.28 20.03 -15.89
C THR A 18 -6.36 18.52 -16.01
N LEU A 19 -5.87 17.93 -17.10
CA LEU A 19 -5.82 16.48 -17.26
C LEU A 19 -4.89 15.83 -16.22
N PHE A 20 -3.76 16.47 -15.91
CA PHE A 20 -2.85 16.02 -14.84
C PHE A 20 -3.48 16.11 -13.44
N LEU A 21 -4.33 17.11 -13.19
CA LEU A 21 -5.08 17.25 -11.94
C LEU A 21 -6.18 16.20 -11.78
N TYR A 22 -6.80 15.74 -12.87
CA TYR A 22 -7.80 14.66 -12.83
C TYR A 22 -7.20 13.26 -12.69
N SER A 23 -5.89 13.09 -12.88
CA SER A 23 -5.16 11.85 -12.62
C SER A 23 -4.63 11.73 -11.18
N ILE A 24 -4.97 12.67 -10.30
CA ILE A 24 -4.57 12.62 -8.89
C ILE A 24 -5.57 11.73 -8.16
N ASP A 25 -5.14 10.49 -7.88
CA ASP A 25 -5.81 9.61 -6.91
C ASP A 25 -6.15 10.37 -5.62
N PRO A 26 -7.27 10.03 -4.94
CA PRO A 26 -7.70 10.73 -3.74
C PRO A 26 -6.56 10.91 -2.74
N VAL A 27 -6.44 12.15 -2.24
CA VAL A 27 -5.44 12.57 -1.27
C VAL A 27 -5.43 11.60 -0.09
N SER A 28 -4.25 11.02 0.16
CA SER A 28 -3.76 10.63 1.49
C SER A 28 -4.63 11.13 2.65
N PRO A 29 -5.40 10.38 3.47
CA PRO A 29 -5.94 11.00 4.68
C PRO A 29 -4.77 11.65 5.44
N GLN A 30 -4.89 12.97 5.65
CA GLN A 30 -3.87 13.80 6.27
C GLN A 30 -3.36 13.09 7.54
N GLY A 31 -2.11 12.63 7.54
CA GLY A 31 -1.49 12.02 8.72
C GLY A 31 -0.79 10.69 8.51
N PHE A 32 -1.05 9.94 7.43
CA PHE A 32 -0.34 8.68 7.18
C PHE A 32 1.05 8.91 6.58
N THR A 33 2.07 8.29 7.17
CA THR A 33 3.46 8.32 6.67
C THR A 33 3.78 7.12 5.77
N HIS A 34 3.01 6.05 5.89
CA HIS A 34 3.14 4.79 5.15
C HIS A 34 1.81 4.03 5.13
N SER A 35 1.68 3.04 4.24
CA SER A 35 0.52 2.15 4.22
C SER A 35 0.65 1.11 5.33
N VAL A 36 -0.40 0.96 6.13
CA VAL A 36 -0.42 0.08 7.31
C VAL A 36 -0.64 -1.37 6.92
N PHE A 37 0.16 -2.27 7.47
CA PHE A 37 -0.06 -3.71 7.34
C PHE A 37 -0.84 -4.23 8.55
N VAL A 38 -1.92 -4.96 8.31
CA VAL A 38 -2.75 -5.55 9.37
C VAL A 38 -2.83 -7.05 9.21
N GLU A 39 -2.32 -7.76 10.21
CA GLU A 39 -2.48 -9.20 10.36
C GLU A 39 -3.72 -9.45 11.22
N VAL A 40 -4.76 -10.05 10.64
CA VAL A 40 -6.01 -10.40 11.32
C VAL A 40 -5.99 -11.88 11.64
N PHE A 41 -6.24 -12.27 12.88
CA PHE A 41 -6.36 -13.66 13.30
C PHE A 41 -7.82 -13.98 13.49
N SER A 42 -8.32 -14.97 12.76
CA SER A 42 -9.74 -15.21 12.57
C SER A 42 -10.10 -16.69 12.65
N SER A 43 -11.38 -16.98 12.82
CA SER A 43 -11.91 -18.34 12.65
C SER A 43 -13.33 -18.31 12.08
N THR A 44 -13.66 -19.27 11.21
CA THR A 44 -14.96 -19.33 10.53
C THR A 44 -16.15 -19.52 11.47
N TRP A 45 -15.94 -20.20 12.60
CA TRP A 45 -16.96 -20.44 13.62
C TRP A 45 -17.18 -19.26 14.58
N SER A 46 -16.33 -18.23 14.53
CA SER A 46 -16.40 -17.09 15.45
C SER A 46 -17.32 -16.01 14.90
N GLU A 47 -18.45 -15.77 15.57
CA GLU A 47 -19.43 -14.76 15.13
C GLU A 47 -18.85 -13.33 15.03
N PRO A 48 -18.01 -12.84 15.96
CA PRO A 48 -17.32 -11.56 15.78
C PRO A 48 -16.41 -11.53 14.53
N CYS A 49 -15.73 -12.63 14.21
CA CYS A 49 -14.89 -12.74 13.00
C CYS A 49 -15.72 -12.64 11.71
N ARG A 50 -16.90 -13.27 11.69
CA ARG A 50 -17.84 -13.20 10.55
C ARG A 50 -18.33 -11.77 10.33
N LYS A 51 -18.67 -11.05 11.41
CA LYS A 51 -19.10 -9.64 11.35
C LYS A 51 -18.01 -8.72 10.83
N GLU A 52 -16.77 -8.97 11.25
CA GLU A 52 -15.60 -8.17 10.89
C GLU A 52 -15.29 -8.15 9.38
N GLN A 53 -15.68 -9.19 8.62
CA GLN A 53 -15.45 -9.24 7.17
C GLN A 53 -16.04 -8.03 6.42
N SER A 54 -17.18 -7.52 6.87
CA SER A 54 -17.79 -6.31 6.30
C SER A 54 -16.95 -5.06 6.54
N LEU A 55 -16.29 -4.97 7.70
CA LEU A 55 -15.40 -3.87 8.06
C LEU A 55 -14.10 -3.93 7.26
N ILE A 56 -13.48 -5.11 7.17
CA ILE A 56 -12.27 -5.32 6.36
C ILE A 56 -12.51 -4.91 4.92
N ARG A 57 -13.60 -5.41 4.31
CA ARG A 57 -13.99 -5.03 2.94
C ARG A 57 -14.19 -3.52 2.82
N ASN A 58 -14.91 -2.91 3.75
CA ASN A 58 -15.21 -1.49 3.72
C ASN A 58 -13.94 -0.64 3.82
N ILE A 59 -13.00 -1.00 4.71
CA ILE A 59 -11.71 -0.32 4.85
C ILE A 59 -10.92 -0.44 3.55
N TYR A 60 -10.76 -1.66 3.04
CA TYR A 60 -9.97 -1.91 1.83
C TYR A 60 -10.56 -1.22 0.59
N GLN A 61 -11.88 -1.23 0.39
CA GLN A 61 -12.52 -0.65 -0.80
C GLN A 61 -12.61 0.88 -0.75
N ASN A 62 -12.85 1.49 0.43
CA ASN A 62 -13.22 2.91 0.51
C ASN A 62 -12.09 3.84 0.97
N ARG A 63 -10.97 3.31 1.47
CA ARG A 63 -9.89 4.15 2.03
C ARG A 63 -8.66 4.26 1.13
N GLY A 64 -8.71 3.68 -0.07
CA GLY A 64 -7.52 3.53 -0.92
C GLY A 64 -6.53 2.56 -0.29
N HIS A 65 -5.50 2.20 -1.03
CA HIS A 65 -4.48 1.21 -0.64
C HIS A 65 -3.50 1.73 0.44
N ILE A 66 -4.05 2.38 1.47
CA ILE A 66 -3.34 2.85 2.67
C ILE A 66 -3.37 1.81 3.79
N VAL A 67 -4.14 0.72 3.63
CA VAL A 67 -4.16 -0.43 4.54
C VAL A 67 -4.17 -1.72 3.73
N HIS A 68 -3.32 -2.68 4.10
CA HIS A 68 -3.28 -4.00 3.51
C HIS A 68 -3.48 -5.09 4.56
N PHE A 69 -4.34 -6.04 4.25
CA PHE A 69 -4.74 -7.09 5.18
C PHE A 69 -4.14 -8.45 4.80
N VAL A 70 -3.83 -9.24 5.81
CA VAL A 70 -3.67 -10.69 5.71
C VAL A 70 -4.49 -11.31 6.84
N VAL A 71 -5.48 -12.13 6.48
CA VAL A 71 -6.36 -12.82 7.43
C VAL A 71 -5.87 -14.25 7.63
N TYR A 72 -5.21 -14.48 8.76
CA TYR A 72 -4.80 -15.79 9.23
C TYR A 72 -5.95 -16.51 9.93
N HIS A 73 -6.43 -17.57 9.28
CA HIS A 73 -7.38 -18.46 9.90
C HIS A 73 -6.73 -19.42 10.90
N LEU A 74 -7.39 -19.66 12.03
CA LEU A 74 -6.95 -20.53 13.10
C LEU A 74 -8.03 -21.58 13.39
N GLN A 75 -7.61 -22.85 13.52
CA GLN A 75 -8.48 -23.96 13.95
C GLN A 75 -9.76 -24.12 13.09
N ASP A 76 -9.66 -23.91 11.78
CA ASP A 76 -10.75 -24.11 10.82
C ASP A 76 -10.23 -24.59 9.44
N ILE A 77 -11.13 -24.61 8.45
CA ILE A 77 -10.87 -25.12 7.09
C ILE A 77 -9.80 -24.38 6.30
N TRP A 78 -9.43 -23.15 6.68
CA TRP A 78 -8.37 -22.37 6.01
C TRP A 78 -7.15 -22.16 6.90
N SER A 79 -7.11 -22.83 8.06
CA SER A 79 -5.97 -22.79 8.96
C SER A 79 -4.72 -23.40 8.31
N THR A 80 -3.59 -22.72 8.43
CA THR A 80 -2.29 -23.20 7.95
C THR A 80 -1.29 -23.31 9.11
N VAL A 81 -0.19 -24.07 8.90
CA VAL A 81 0.91 -24.14 9.88
C VAL A 81 1.51 -22.75 10.12
N ASP A 82 1.65 -21.95 9.07
CA ASP A 82 2.17 -20.57 9.16
C ASP A 82 1.23 -19.67 9.96
N SER A 83 -0.10 -19.78 9.76
CA SER A 83 -1.11 -19.03 10.52
C SER A 83 -0.95 -19.29 12.02
N VAL A 84 -0.89 -20.56 12.41
CA VAL A 84 -0.77 -20.98 13.83
C VAL A 84 0.57 -20.54 14.41
N LYS A 85 1.66 -20.71 13.66
CA LYS A 85 2.99 -20.25 14.06
C LYS A 85 3.00 -18.74 14.27
N ARG A 86 2.44 -17.96 13.35
CA ARG A 86 2.41 -16.50 13.44
C ARG A 86 1.56 -16.01 14.61
N ALA A 87 0.42 -16.66 14.87
CA ALA A 87 -0.39 -16.38 16.07
C ALA A 87 0.40 -16.65 17.36
N THR A 88 1.19 -17.73 17.39
CA THR A 88 2.04 -18.09 18.53
C THR A 88 3.17 -17.08 18.74
N GLU A 89 3.86 -16.65 17.67
CA GLU A 89 4.89 -15.60 17.72
C GLU A 89 4.33 -14.29 18.29
N LEU A 90 3.09 -13.98 17.93
CA LEU A 90 2.36 -12.80 18.41
C LEU A 90 1.62 -13.08 19.72
N GLU A 91 1.78 -14.22 20.38
CA GLU A 91 1.11 -14.55 21.66
C GLU A 91 -0.43 -14.33 21.63
N PHE A 92 -1.10 -14.57 20.49
CA PHE A 92 -2.55 -14.46 20.39
C PHE A 92 -3.22 -15.76 20.85
N ASN A 93 -4.17 -15.62 21.78
CA ASN A 93 -4.93 -16.74 22.36
C ASN A 93 -6.43 -16.68 22.04
N PHE A 94 -6.88 -15.63 21.33
CA PHE A 94 -8.29 -15.37 21.02
C PHE A 94 -8.45 -14.90 19.58
N VAL A 95 -9.65 -15.07 19.03
CA VAL A 95 -10.05 -14.52 17.73
C VAL A 95 -11.37 -13.75 17.88
N PRO A 96 -11.56 -12.61 17.19
CA PRO A 96 -10.57 -11.93 16.35
C PRO A 96 -9.45 -11.29 17.18
N SER A 97 -8.26 -11.20 16.58
CA SER A 97 -7.12 -10.44 17.11
C SER A 97 -6.38 -9.79 15.94
N HIS A 98 -5.66 -8.70 16.21
CA HIS A 98 -5.03 -7.87 15.18
C HIS A 98 -3.61 -7.51 15.60
N ALA A 99 -2.65 -7.71 14.70
CA ALA A 99 -1.33 -7.11 14.82
C ALA A 99 -1.16 -6.08 13.70
N TYR A 100 -0.77 -4.87 14.10
CA TYR A 100 -0.52 -3.76 13.19
C TYR A 100 0.99 -3.61 12.99
N ASP A 101 1.42 -3.48 11.74
CA ASP A 101 2.81 -3.34 11.31
C ASP A 101 3.79 -4.36 11.92
N GLY A 102 3.40 -5.63 11.90
CA GLY A 102 4.22 -6.73 12.42
C GLY A 102 4.24 -6.81 13.95
N GLY A 103 3.29 -6.17 14.63
CA GLY A 103 3.15 -6.19 16.09
C GLY A 103 3.64 -4.92 16.78
N TYR A 104 3.68 -3.79 16.06
CA TYR A 104 3.90 -2.47 16.67
C TYR A 104 2.78 -2.12 17.64
N SER A 105 1.52 -2.26 17.19
CA SER A 105 0.34 -2.32 18.05
C SER A 105 -0.31 -3.69 17.93
N LYS A 106 -1.00 -4.11 18.98
CA LYS A 106 -1.79 -5.34 18.99
C LYS A 106 -3.07 -5.15 19.76
N VAL A 107 -4.14 -5.75 19.25
CA VAL A 107 -5.44 -5.84 19.91
C VAL A 107 -5.85 -7.32 19.92
N SER A 108 -6.36 -7.80 21.05
CA SER A 108 -6.71 -9.22 21.23
C SER A 108 -8.14 -9.34 21.73
N GLY A 109 -8.94 -10.19 21.08
CA GLY A 109 -10.32 -10.46 21.47
C GLY A 109 -11.31 -9.31 21.21
N ALA A 110 -10.99 -8.41 20.29
CA ALA A 110 -11.86 -7.31 19.88
C ALA A 110 -11.88 -7.19 18.35
N ILE A 111 -12.90 -6.54 17.81
CA ILE A 111 -13.00 -6.26 16.36
C ILE A 111 -12.07 -5.11 15.96
N ILE A 112 -11.74 -5.03 14.67
CA ILE A 112 -10.87 -4.02 14.11
C ILE A 112 -11.44 -2.61 14.28
N GLU A 113 -10.57 -1.68 14.68
CA GLU A 113 -10.91 -0.27 14.87
C GLU A 113 -10.04 0.62 13.98
N TRP A 114 -10.67 1.61 13.34
CA TRP A 114 -9.99 2.55 12.46
C TRP A 114 -8.98 3.45 13.19
N SER A 115 -9.26 3.81 14.45
CA SER A 115 -8.38 4.61 15.30
C SER A 115 -7.00 3.97 15.51
N GLU A 116 -6.94 2.64 15.64
CA GLU A 116 -5.67 1.91 15.75
C GLU A 116 -4.87 2.03 14.45
N ILE A 117 -5.54 1.89 13.30
CA ILE A 117 -4.91 2.05 11.98
C ILE A 117 -4.36 3.48 11.80
N GLU A 118 -5.15 4.51 12.15
CA GLU A 118 -4.70 5.90 12.06
C GLU A 118 -3.51 6.19 12.97
N SER A 119 -3.58 5.72 14.21
CA SER A 119 -2.49 5.87 15.20
C SER A 119 -1.20 5.25 14.66
N VAL A 120 -1.27 4.01 14.18
CA VAL A 120 -0.14 3.27 13.63
C VAL A 120 0.38 3.91 12.35
N GLY A 121 -0.50 4.27 11.42
CA GLY A 121 -0.16 4.87 10.13
C GLY A 121 0.50 6.24 10.26
N SER A 122 0.29 6.95 11.37
CA SER A 122 0.89 8.26 11.62
C SER A 122 2.30 8.25 12.21
N ARG A 123 2.81 7.08 12.62
CA ARG A 123 4.16 6.98 13.19
C ARG A 123 5.21 7.30 12.13
N THR A 124 6.30 7.96 12.53
CA THR A 124 7.42 8.20 11.61
C THR A 124 8.17 6.90 11.34
N VAL A 125 8.36 6.56 10.06
CA VAL A 125 9.08 5.37 9.60
C VAL A 125 10.13 5.73 8.57
N HIS A 126 11.03 4.79 8.28
CA HIS A 126 11.96 4.95 7.17
C HIS A 126 11.18 4.97 5.85
N LEU A 127 11.38 6.02 5.04
CA LEU A 127 10.62 6.21 3.81
C LEU A 127 11.08 5.25 2.72
N VAL A 128 10.19 4.30 2.37
CA VAL A 128 10.42 3.29 1.36
C VAL A 128 9.24 3.26 0.38
N GLU A 129 9.55 3.20 -0.91
CA GLU A 129 8.57 2.90 -1.95
C GLU A 129 8.50 1.39 -2.18
N LEU A 130 7.29 0.85 -2.19
CA LEU A 130 7.03 -0.55 -2.49
C LEU A 130 6.09 -0.67 -3.70
N THR A 131 6.47 -1.52 -4.65
CA THR A 131 5.66 -1.83 -5.83
C THR A 131 5.70 -3.32 -6.09
N ILE A 132 4.57 -3.88 -6.53
CA ILE A 132 4.40 -5.32 -6.75
C ILE A 132 3.77 -5.52 -8.12
N THR A 133 4.27 -6.49 -8.86
CA THR A 133 3.60 -6.99 -10.05
C THR A 133 3.36 -8.48 -9.90
N LYS A 134 2.18 -8.94 -10.31
CA LYS A 134 1.74 -10.33 -10.27
C LYS A 134 1.50 -10.83 -11.68
N SER A 135 1.86 -12.08 -11.93
CA SER A 135 1.46 -12.82 -13.13
C SER A 135 1.10 -14.25 -12.75
N ILE A 136 0.12 -14.83 -13.44
CA ILE A 136 -0.29 -16.22 -13.22
C ILE A 136 -0.18 -16.94 -14.57
N ASN A 137 0.51 -18.09 -14.58
CA ASN A 137 0.63 -18.98 -15.73
C ASN A 137 0.35 -20.41 -15.28
N GLY A 138 -0.82 -20.95 -15.69
CA GLY A 138 -1.32 -22.22 -15.18
C GLY A 138 -1.48 -22.19 -13.65
N SER A 139 -0.87 -23.14 -12.96
CA SER A 139 -0.87 -23.22 -11.50
C SER A 139 0.29 -22.45 -10.83
N THR A 140 1.06 -21.66 -11.59
CA THR A 140 2.18 -20.90 -11.03
C THR A 140 1.83 -19.42 -10.96
N LEU A 141 1.83 -18.87 -9.75
CA LEU A 141 1.83 -17.43 -9.49
C LEU A 141 3.28 -16.95 -9.37
N SER A 142 3.63 -15.92 -10.12
CA SER A 142 4.91 -15.22 -10.03
C SER A 142 4.68 -13.79 -9.57
N ALA A 143 5.41 -13.36 -8.54
CA ALA A 143 5.40 -11.98 -8.06
C ALA A 143 6.78 -11.36 -8.15
N GLN A 144 6.83 -10.10 -8.57
CA GLN A 144 8.02 -9.26 -8.55
C GLN A 144 7.77 -8.07 -7.64
N VAL A 145 8.61 -7.92 -6.61
CA VAL A 145 8.55 -6.84 -5.63
C VAL A 145 9.75 -5.93 -5.85
N LYS A 146 9.49 -4.65 -6.10
CA LYS A 146 10.52 -3.61 -6.17
C LYS A 146 10.43 -2.71 -4.95
N VAL A 147 11.56 -2.57 -4.27
CA VAL A 147 11.72 -1.73 -3.08
C VAL A 147 12.69 -0.61 -3.40
N THR A 148 12.30 0.64 -3.17
CA THR A 148 13.14 1.82 -3.42
C THR A 148 13.30 2.63 -2.15
N GLU A 149 14.55 2.95 -1.80
CA GLU A 149 14.88 3.85 -0.69
C GLU A 149 14.59 5.29 -1.10
N ARG A 150 13.88 6.04 -0.24
CA ARG A 150 13.42 7.41 -0.52
C ARG A 150 13.76 8.43 0.58
N ASN A 151 14.36 7.98 1.66
CA ASN A 151 14.76 8.80 2.81
C ASN A 151 16.15 9.42 2.63
N GLY A 152 16.96 8.94 1.67
CA GLY A 152 18.33 9.39 1.43
C GLY A 152 19.36 8.79 2.39
N TYR A 153 19.02 7.72 3.10
CA TYR A 153 19.89 7.02 4.04
C TYR A 153 19.98 5.53 3.68
N SER A 154 21.00 4.83 4.18
CA SER A 154 21.03 3.37 3.99
C SER A 154 19.87 2.71 4.77
N PHE A 155 19.25 1.71 4.17
CA PHE A 155 18.16 0.93 4.77
C PHE A 155 18.53 -0.55 4.86
N ASN A 156 18.32 -1.15 6.02
CA ASN A 156 18.51 -2.60 6.25
C ASN A 156 17.17 -3.19 6.69
N GLY A 157 16.63 -4.09 5.88
CA GLY A 157 15.27 -4.58 6.08
C GLY A 157 15.04 -6.00 5.61
N GLU A 158 13.78 -6.42 5.63
CA GLU A 158 13.30 -7.65 5.03
C GLU A 158 12.06 -7.38 4.21
N VAL A 159 11.96 -8.04 3.06
CA VAL A 159 10.76 -8.02 2.21
C VAL A 159 10.07 -9.36 2.37
N ALA A 160 8.76 -9.34 2.55
CA ALA A 160 7.91 -10.53 2.43
C ALA A 160 6.75 -10.24 1.49
N ALA A 161 6.33 -11.24 0.72
CA ALA A 161 5.13 -11.15 -0.11
C ALA A 161 4.22 -12.33 0.18
N TYR A 162 3.01 -12.03 0.64
CA TYR A 162 1.98 -12.98 1.02
C TYR A 162 0.95 -13.11 -0.09
N VAL A 163 0.45 -14.33 -0.27
CA VAL A 163 -0.68 -14.63 -1.14
C VAL A 163 -1.93 -14.63 -0.29
N VAL A 164 -2.92 -13.85 -0.69
CA VAL A 164 -4.25 -13.83 -0.08
C VAL A 164 -5.32 -14.12 -1.11
N GLU A 165 -6.43 -14.72 -0.70
CA GLU A 165 -7.58 -14.97 -1.55
C GLU A 165 -8.80 -14.19 -1.04
N ASN A 166 -9.48 -13.53 -1.98
CA ASN A 166 -10.62 -12.66 -1.71
C ASN A 166 -11.95 -13.31 -2.12
N ASP A 167 -13.06 -12.77 -1.63
CA ASP A 167 -14.42 -13.13 -2.04
C ASP A 167 -14.73 -14.63 -1.99
N ILE A 168 -14.21 -15.32 -0.96
CA ILE A 168 -14.49 -16.74 -0.73
C ILE A 168 -15.76 -16.88 0.09
N GLU A 169 -16.72 -17.67 -0.37
CA GLU A 169 -17.98 -17.87 0.33
C GLU A 169 -17.97 -19.12 1.20
N LEU A 170 -18.38 -18.97 2.47
CA LEU A 170 -18.64 -20.06 3.39
C LEU A 170 -19.88 -19.72 4.24
N GLU A 171 -20.88 -20.60 4.22
CA GLU A 171 -22.11 -20.44 5.01
C GLU A 171 -22.80 -19.07 4.80
N GLY A 172 -22.84 -18.59 3.55
CA GLY A 172 -23.44 -17.30 3.18
C GLY A 172 -22.63 -16.07 3.61
N ILE A 173 -21.42 -16.25 4.15
CA ILE A 173 -20.49 -15.17 4.48
C ILE A 173 -19.34 -15.16 3.48
N ARG A 174 -19.02 -13.97 2.97
CA ARG A 174 -17.86 -13.74 2.12
C ARG A 174 -16.66 -13.32 2.96
N TRP A 175 -15.53 -13.96 2.69
CA TRP A 175 -14.26 -13.74 3.37
C TRP A 175 -13.26 -13.06 2.44
N TYR A 176 -12.48 -12.14 3.00
CA TYR A 176 -11.53 -11.32 2.25
C TYR A 176 -10.12 -11.48 2.81
N HIS A 177 -9.13 -11.35 1.94
CA HIS A 177 -7.71 -11.41 2.30
C HIS A 177 -7.29 -12.68 3.07
N VAL A 178 -7.93 -13.83 2.83
CA VAL A 178 -7.59 -15.10 3.49
C VAL A 178 -6.19 -15.54 3.11
N TYR A 179 -5.30 -15.72 4.08
CA TYR A 179 -3.92 -16.15 3.84
C TYR A 179 -3.86 -17.53 3.16
N ARG A 180 -3.13 -17.61 2.04
CA ARG A 180 -2.90 -18.86 1.28
C ARG A 180 -1.44 -19.29 1.24
N GLY A 181 -0.51 -18.38 1.45
CA GLY A 181 0.91 -18.73 1.44
C GLY A 181 1.84 -17.53 1.35
N THR A 182 3.13 -17.81 1.24
CA THR A 182 4.17 -16.80 1.07
C THR A 182 4.91 -17.05 -0.24
N VAL A 183 5.03 -16.02 -1.08
CA VAL A 183 5.74 -16.05 -2.37
C VAL A 183 7.25 -15.91 -2.17
N LEU A 184 7.65 -15.00 -1.29
CA LEU A 184 9.06 -14.74 -0.97
C LEU A 184 9.20 -14.13 0.42
N ARG A 185 10.36 -14.35 1.03
CA ARG A 185 10.85 -13.63 2.21
C ARG A 185 12.36 -13.51 2.10
N GLN A 186 12.87 -12.27 2.05
CA GLN A 186 14.30 -12.04 1.82
C GLN A 186 14.79 -10.76 2.50
N GLY A 187 15.96 -10.84 3.15
CA GLY A 187 16.66 -9.67 3.67
C GLY A 187 17.17 -8.75 2.55
N ILE A 188 17.08 -7.45 2.75
CA ILE A 188 17.53 -6.43 1.80
C ILE A 188 18.44 -5.40 2.46
N PHE A 189 19.36 -4.88 1.68
CA PHE A 189 20.16 -3.71 2.03
C PHE A 189 20.10 -2.71 0.88
N LEU A 190 19.61 -1.51 1.14
CA LEU A 190 19.54 -0.41 0.18
C LEU A 190 20.54 0.66 0.57
N ARG A 191 21.31 1.12 -0.41
CA ARG A 191 22.07 2.37 -0.32
C ARG A 191 21.10 3.56 -0.46
N PRO A 192 21.52 4.77 -0.04
CA PRO A 192 20.76 5.99 -0.30
C PRO A 192 20.28 6.09 -1.75
N ASN A 193 18.99 6.36 -1.95
CA ASN A 193 18.27 6.50 -3.22
C ASN A 193 18.41 5.33 -4.19
N SER A 194 18.71 4.13 -3.68
CA SER A 194 18.83 2.90 -4.48
C SER A 194 17.55 2.06 -4.44
N TYR A 195 17.49 1.03 -5.28
CA TYR A 195 16.39 0.08 -5.30
C TYR A 195 16.90 -1.35 -5.47
N VAL A 196 16.05 -2.31 -5.09
CA VAL A 196 16.23 -3.73 -5.36
C VAL A 196 14.93 -4.30 -5.94
N VAL A 197 15.07 -5.34 -6.76
CA VAL A 197 13.94 -6.10 -7.31
C VAL A 197 14.11 -7.55 -6.90
N ILE A 198 13.08 -8.13 -6.29
CA ILE A 198 13.05 -9.52 -5.82
C ILE A 198 11.91 -10.23 -6.52
N ASN A 199 12.14 -11.46 -6.94
CA ASN A 199 11.13 -12.29 -7.58
C ASN A 199 10.89 -13.53 -6.73
N GLY A 200 9.65 -14.02 -6.73
CA GLY A 200 9.29 -15.29 -6.11
C GLY A 200 8.14 -15.95 -6.85
N ASN A 201 8.00 -17.25 -6.64
CA ASN A 201 6.95 -18.06 -7.24
C ASN A 201 6.20 -18.79 -6.13
N TRP A 202 4.91 -19.00 -6.36
CA TRP A 202 4.04 -19.80 -5.49
C TRP A 202 3.15 -20.70 -6.35
N THR A 203 3.03 -21.97 -5.96
CA THR A 203 2.15 -22.92 -6.66
C THR A 203 0.74 -22.80 -6.11
N ILE A 204 -0.21 -22.45 -6.97
CA ILE A 204 -1.63 -22.31 -6.64
C ILE A 204 -2.22 -23.71 -6.35
N PRO A 205 -2.69 -23.98 -5.12
CA PRO A 205 -3.38 -25.21 -4.79
C PRO A 205 -4.69 -25.37 -5.58
N PRO A 206 -5.14 -26.61 -5.86
CA PRO A 206 -6.36 -26.84 -6.64
C PRO A 206 -7.65 -26.27 -6.03
N ASP A 207 -7.68 -26.05 -4.72
CA ASP A 207 -8.82 -25.52 -3.96
C ASP A 207 -8.85 -23.98 -3.89
N VAL A 208 -7.84 -23.30 -4.45
CA VAL A 208 -7.75 -21.83 -4.49
C VAL A 208 -8.20 -21.29 -5.85
N ASN A 209 -9.13 -20.33 -5.85
CA ASN A 209 -9.54 -19.66 -7.07
C ASN A 209 -8.52 -18.60 -7.49
N SER A 210 -7.77 -18.87 -8.56
CA SER A 210 -6.74 -17.97 -9.09
C SER A 210 -7.22 -16.56 -9.46
N GLU A 211 -8.49 -16.38 -9.81
CA GLU A 211 -9.07 -15.05 -10.13
C GLU A 211 -9.22 -14.17 -8.89
N ASN A 212 -9.35 -14.80 -7.73
CA ASN A 212 -9.55 -14.15 -6.44
C ASN A 212 -8.24 -13.89 -5.69
N VAL A 213 -7.11 -14.37 -6.22
CA VAL A 213 -5.80 -14.27 -5.58
C VAL A 213 -5.20 -12.88 -5.75
N GLU A 214 -4.66 -12.35 -4.66
CA GLU A 214 -3.93 -11.09 -4.56
C GLU A 214 -2.60 -11.34 -3.83
N VAL A 215 -1.59 -10.51 -4.11
CA VAL A 215 -0.29 -10.51 -3.46
C VAL A 215 -0.15 -9.24 -2.65
N VAL A 216 0.06 -9.38 -1.34
CA VAL A 216 0.36 -8.28 -0.42
C VAL A 216 1.83 -8.37 -0.05
N ALA A 217 2.63 -7.35 -0.35
CA ALA A 217 4.01 -7.28 0.09
C ALA A 217 4.19 -6.27 1.22
N ILE A 218 5.17 -6.55 2.06
CA ILE A 218 5.60 -5.71 3.15
C ILE A 218 7.11 -5.53 3.13
N VAL A 219 7.56 -4.42 3.69
CA VAL A 219 8.96 -4.18 4.02
C VAL A 219 9.04 -3.94 5.52
N THR A 220 9.90 -4.67 6.23
CA THR A 220 10.21 -4.43 7.64
C THR A 220 11.59 -3.81 7.80
N ASP A 221 11.74 -2.93 8.80
CA ASP A 221 13.03 -2.35 9.18
C ASP A 221 13.69 -3.22 10.26
N ARG A 222 14.83 -3.83 9.92
CA ARG A 222 15.56 -4.72 10.81
C ARG A 222 16.27 -3.99 11.96
N ASN A 223 16.39 -2.66 11.86
CA ASN A 223 16.96 -1.84 12.92
C ASN A 223 15.91 -1.40 13.94
N THR A 224 14.62 -1.43 13.59
CA THR A 224 13.52 -1.16 14.52
C THR A 224 12.81 -2.45 14.91
N PHE A 225 13.07 -2.93 16.11
CA PHE A 225 12.52 -4.18 16.62
C PHE A 225 11.68 -3.94 17.87
N GLY A 226 10.54 -4.60 17.92
CA GLY A 226 9.68 -4.71 19.10
C GLY A 226 9.83 -6.05 19.79
N LYS A 227 8.91 -6.30 20.74
CA LYS A 227 8.77 -7.61 21.40
C LYS A 227 8.57 -8.76 20.40
N TYR A 228 7.92 -8.49 19.26
CA TYR A 228 7.44 -9.51 18.32
C TYR A 228 8.22 -9.56 17.00
N GLY A 229 9.35 -8.85 16.92
CA GLY A 229 10.19 -8.77 15.73
C GLY A 229 10.27 -7.38 15.13
N SER A 230 10.76 -7.32 13.89
CA SER A 230 10.92 -6.07 13.14
C SER A 230 9.58 -5.49 12.72
N TYR A 231 9.44 -4.17 12.83
CA TYR A 231 8.23 -3.48 12.41
C TYR A 231 8.18 -3.28 10.90
N VAL A 232 6.98 -3.37 10.34
CA VAL A 232 6.72 -2.98 8.96
C VAL A 232 7.04 -1.48 8.82
N VAL A 233 7.45 -1.03 7.65
CA VAL A 233 7.61 0.40 7.31
C VAL A 233 6.89 0.75 6.01
N GLN A 234 6.48 -0.26 5.25
CA GLN A 234 5.64 -0.07 4.07
C GLN A 234 4.88 -1.35 3.73
N SER A 235 3.66 -1.21 3.20
CA SER A 235 2.90 -2.29 2.59
C SER A 235 2.31 -1.86 1.24
N ALA A 236 2.10 -2.83 0.35
CA ALA A 236 1.50 -2.64 -0.96
C ALA A 236 0.78 -3.92 -1.41
N CYS A 237 -0.07 -3.82 -2.41
CA CYS A 237 -0.65 -4.97 -3.11
C CYS A 237 -0.43 -4.90 -4.63
N ASP A 238 -0.65 -6.01 -5.34
CA ASP A 238 -0.48 -6.07 -6.80
C ASP A 238 -1.55 -5.30 -7.59
N LYS A 239 -2.55 -4.73 -6.91
CA LYS A 239 -3.52 -3.79 -7.51
C LYS A 239 -3.06 -2.34 -7.46
N ASP A 240 -1.98 -2.04 -6.74
CA ASP A 240 -1.39 -0.70 -6.68
C ASP A 240 -0.77 -0.34 -8.03
N SER A 241 -1.49 0.47 -8.81
CA SER A 241 -1.10 0.80 -10.18
C SER A 241 0.18 1.65 -10.29
N SER A 242 0.66 2.26 -9.20
CA SER A 242 1.98 2.90 -9.08
C SER A 242 2.21 3.45 -7.67
N ALA A 243 3.39 3.14 -7.09
CA ALA A 243 3.94 3.67 -5.84
C ALA A 243 2.95 3.84 -4.67
N ALA A 244 2.91 2.86 -3.76
CA ALA A 244 2.28 3.03 -2.44
C ALA A 244 3.21 3.88 -1.56
N ILE A 245 3.22 5.20 -1.74
CA ILE A 245 3.67 6.13 -0.70
C ILE A 245 2.57 7.17 -0.48
N PRO A 246 1.90 7.14 0.69
CA PRO A 246 0.84 8.09 1.02
C PRO A 246 1.25 9.57 0.93
N GLU A 247 2.53 9.88 1.16
CA GLU A 247 3.05 11.25 1.27
C GLU A 247 3.37 11.93 -0.08
N PHE A 248 3.51 11.20 -1.19
CA PHE A 248 4.10 11.77 -2.41
C PHE A 248 3.14 12.43 -3.40
N ARG A 249 1.85 12.56 -3.08
CA ARG A 249 0.89 13.19 -3.99
C ARG A 249 0.35 14.48 -3.39
N THR A 250 1.05 15.61 -3.56
CA THR A 250 0.40 16.93 -3.83
C THR A 250 1.29 18.19 -3.91
N ILE A 251 2.57 18.22 -3.53
CA ILE A 251 3.20 19.56 -3.31
C ILE A 251 4.11 20.06 -4.46
N LEU A 252 4.81 19.18 -5.19
CA LEU A 252 5.83 19.64 -6.14
C LEU A 252 5.33 20.10 -7.53
N PRO A 253 4.37 19.44 -8.21
CA PRO A 253 4.00 19.85 -9.58
C PRO A 253 3.22 21.16 -9.63
N THR A 254 2.30 21.37 -8.68
CA THR A 254 1.39 22.52 -8.66
C THR A 254 2.13 23.83 -8.36
N GLN A 255 3.09 23.81 -7.43
CA GLN A 255 3.91 24.99 -7.12
C GLN A 255 4.86 25.35 -8.26
N ILE A 256 5.47 24.37 -8.92
CA ILE A 256 6.37 24.62 -10.07
C ILE A 256 5.57 25.18 -11.26
N ILE A 257 4.38 24.65 -11.54
CA ILE A 257 3.50 25.15 -12.62
C ILE A 257 2.99 26.57 -12.30
N ALA A 258 2.62 26.85 -11.05
CA ALA A 258 2.22 28.19 -10.61
C ALA A 258 3.36 29.21 -10.72
N ILE A 259 4.58 28.83 -10.36
CA ILE A 259 5.77 29.69 -10.48
C ILE A 259 6.10 29.95 -11.96
N LEU A 260 6.06 28.92 -12.82
CA LEU A 260 6.33 29.07 -14.25
C LEU A 260 5.28 29.92 -14.97
N THR A 261 4.00 29.79 -14.61
CA THR A 261 2.92 30.64 -15.16
C THR A 261 3.04 32.08 -14.68
N LEU A 262 3.36 32.32 -13.40
CA LEU A 262 3.61 33.67 -12.88
C LEU A 262 4.81 34.35 -13.57
N LEU A 263 5.91 33.62 -13.77
CA LEU A 263 7.09 34.11 -14.50
C LEU A 263 6.77 34.46 -15.96
N CYS A 264 5.93 33.67 -16.64
CA CYS A 264 5.49 33.98 -18.00
C CYS A 264 4.62 35.24 -18.06
N ILE A 265 3.73 35.46 -17.09
CA ILE A 265 2.89 36.65 -16.99
C ILE A 265 3.77 37.90 -16.75
N ILE A 266 4.73 37.83 -15.83
CA ILE A 266 5.64 38.94 -15.51
C ILE A 266 6.53 39.30 -16.72
N LYS A 267 7.04 38.31 -17.45
CA LYS A 267 7.86 38.57 -18.65
C LYS A 267 7.05 39.28 -19.73
N ARG A 268 5.77 38.88 -19.92
CA ARG A 268 4.87 39.49 -20.90
C ARG A 268 4.44 40.92 -20.54
N SER A 269 4.27 41.23 -19.25
CA SER A 269 3.95 42.60 -18.81
C SER A 269 5.13 43.56 -19.05
N ARG A 270 6.36 43.12 -18.78
CA ARG A 270 7.58 43.91 -19.06
C ARG A 270 7.79 44.19 -20.55
N SER A 271 7.47 43.23 -21.43
CA SER A 271 7.57 43.43 -22.88
C SER A 271 6.55 44.42 -23.45
N ARG A 272 5.42 44.68 -22.77
CA ARG A 272 4.44 45.69 -23.21
C ARG A 272 4.84 47.11 -22.83
N VAL A 273 5.56 47.28 -21.72
CA VAL A 273 6.01 48.61 -21.25
C VAL A 273 7.10 49.19 -22.14
N THR A 274 7.96 48.36 -22.76
CA THR A 274 9.03 48.83 -23.65
C THR A 274 8.59 49.20 -25.06
N TYR A 275 7.39 48.79 -25.50
CA TYR A 275 6.87 49.12 -26.84
C TYR A 275 5.90 50.32 -26.86
N GLY A 276 5.61 50.93 -25.71
CA GLY A 276 4.73 52.11 -25.59
C GLY A 276 5.46 53.46 -25.41
N ALA A 277 6.79 53.47 -25.49
CA ALA A 277 7.60 54.68 -25.39
C ALA A 277 8.20 55.05 -26.75
N ARG A 278 7.35 55.43 -27.71
CA ARG A 278 7.67 56.27 -28.87
C ARG A 278 6.45 57.08 -29.25
#